data_AF-A0A2M9P7I1-F1
#
_entry.id   AF-A0A2M9P7I1-F1
#
_cell.length_a   1.000
_cell.length_b   1.000
_cell.length_c   1.000
_cell.angle_alpha   90.00
_cell.angle_beta   90.00
_cell.angle_gamma   90.00
#
_symmetry.space_group_name_H-M   'P 1'
#
loop_
_entity.id
_entity.type
_entity.pdbx_description
1 polymer ?
#
loop_
_entity_poly.entity_id
_entity_poly.type
_entity_poly.pdbx_seq_one_letter_code
_entity_poly.pdbx_strand_id
1 'polypeptide(L)'
;MKRWVLALGITLGAAGSTAAQEAACGQCPPEEVKPPTDDREFRDFLNQEYQAYLLAMQDYLNCLGREHESATKEINEIMARWMLWFGDDAKIHSNSPEPARP
;
A
#
# COMPACT_ATOMS: atom_id res chain seq x y z
N MET A 1 49.12 21.23 32.29
CA MET A 1 48.33 22.29 32.98
C MET A 1 47.20 21.63 33.77
N LYS A 2 46.55 22.36 34.69
CA LYS A 2 45.43 21.90 35.54
C LYS A 2 44.20 21.42 34.75
N ARG A 3 43.33 20.70 35.49
CA ARG A 3 42.07 20.02 35.12
C ARG A 3 42.27 18.70 34.36
N TRP A 4 41.44 17.66 34.54
CA TRP A 4 40.29 17.53 35.46
C TRP A 4 40.10 16.07 35.94
N VAL A 5 39.41 15.89 37.07
CA VAL A 5 38.71 14.64 37.46
C VAL A 5 37.33 15.03 37.97
N LEU A 6 36.28 14.37 37.49
CA LEU A 6 35.04 14.16 38.25
C LEU A 6 34.30 12.97 37.65
N ALA A 7 34.44 11.82 38.32
CA ALA A 7 33.59 10.66 38.09
C ALA A 7 32.33 10.81 38.94
N LEU A 8 31.15 10.65 38.34
CA LEU A 8 29.86 10.39 38.99
C LEU A 8 28.85 10.13 37.85
N GLY A 9 28.07 9.05 37.82
CA GLY A 9 28.11 7.81 38.59
C GLY A 9 27.09 6.87 37.95
N ILE A 10 27.47 5.63 37.61
CA ILE A 10 26.54 4.67 37.00
C ILE A 10 25.59 4.17 38.09
N THR A 11 24.41 4.76 38.18
CA THR A 11 23.32 4.26 39.01
C THR A 11 22.33 3.48 38.14
N LEU A 12 22.25 2.18 38.37
CA LEU A 12 21.21 1.32 37.82
C LEU A 12 19.83 1.81 38.29
N GLY A 13 19.04 2.39 37.37
CA GLY A 13 17.59 2.48 37.49
C GLY A 13 16.99 1.20 36.92
N ALA A 14 16.11 0.53 37.67
CA ALA A 14 15.68 -0.83 37.39
C ALA A 14 14.79 -0.97 36.13
N ALA A 15 14.70 -2.21 35.65
CA ALA A 15 13.92 -2.60 34.48
C ALA A 15 12.44 -2.17 34.55
N GLY A 16 11.97 -1.60 33.45
CA GLY A 16 10.56 -1.31 33.17
C GLY A 16 10.15 -1.93 31.84
N SER A 17 10.35 -3.23 31.66
CA SER A 17 9.98 -3.94 30.44
C SER A 17 8.45 -4.08 30.32
N THR A 18 7.77 -3.04 29.83
CA THR A 18 6.38 -3.14 29.36
C THR A 18 6.33 -3.70 27.93
N ALA A 19 7.03 -4.82 27.71
CA ALA A 19 6.78 -5.72 26.59
C ALA A 19 5.70 -6.71 27.05
N ALA A 20 4.47 -6.20 27.19
CA ALA A 20 3.34 -6.95 27.72
C ALA A 20 2.18 -6.97 26.71
N GLN A 21 2.09 -8.09 25.98
CA GLN A 21 0.89 -8.57 25.28
C GLN A 21 0.45 -7.82 24.01
N GLU A 22 1.31 -7.84 22.98
CA GLU A 22 0.82 -8.10 21.62
C GLU A 22 0.39 -9.57 21.51
N ALA A 23 -0.75 -9.89 22.09
CA ALA A 23 -1.35 -11.22 22.02
C ALA A 23 -2.10 -11.39 20.67
N ALA A 24 -1.38 -11.89 19.67
CA ALA A 24 -1.90 -12.60 18.50
C ALA A 24 -3.23 -12.11 17.90
N CYS A 25 -3.20 -10.96 17.20
CA CYS A 25 -4.16 -10.70 16.12
C CYS A 25 -3.46 -10.17 14.86
N GLY A 26 -2.66 -11.02 14.21
CA GLY A 26 -1.89 -10.67 13.00
C GLY A 26 -2.73 -10.34 11.74
N GLN A 27 -4.04 -10.22 11.88
CA GLN A 27 -5.00 -9.83 10.83
C GLN A 27 -6.15 -8.96 11.35
N CYS A 28 -6.09 -8.47 12.61
CA CYS A 28 -7.06 -7.45 13.02
C CYS A 28 -6.83 -6.22 12.13
N PRO A 29 -7.87 -5.67 11.46
CA PRO A 29 -7.72 -4.38 10.81
C PRO A 29 -7.27 -3.37 11.88
N PRO A 30 -6.36 -2.43 11.55
CA PRO A 30 -5.94 -1.42 12.51
C PRO A 30 -7.19 -0.71 13.05
N GLU A 31 -7.23 -0.51 14.36
CA GLU A 31 -8.39 0.10 15.02
C GLU A 31 -8.71 1.44 14.35
N GLU A 32 -9.99 1.70 14.07
CA GLU A 32 -10.41 2.86 13.29
C GLU A 32 -10.17 4.14 14.09
N VAL A 33 -8.98 4.73 13.92
CA VAL A 33 -8.55 5.95 14.61
C VAL A 33 -9.42 7.12 14.16
N LYS A 34 -10.41 7.44 14.98
CA LYS A 34 -11.30 8.58 14.76
C LYS A 34 -10.56 9.88 15.07
N PRO A 35 -10.70 10.93 14.24
CA PRO A 35 -10.15 12.24 14.55
C PRO A 35 -10.70 12.75 15.90
N PRO A 36 -9.85 13.40 16.74
CA PRO A 36 -10.28 14.05 17.98
C PRO A 36 -11.54 14.89 17.80
N THR A 37 -12.44 14.91 18.78
CA THR A 37 -13.74 15.61 18.68
C THR A 37 -13.70 17.05 19.20
N ASP A 38 -12.72 17.37 20.02
CA ASP A 38 -12.51 18.62 20.75
C ASP A 38 -11.54 19.58 20.04
N ASP A 39 -10.64 19.06 19.19
CA ASP A 39 -9.77 19.88 18.33
C ASP A 39 -10.42 20.14 16.97
N ARG A 40 -10.96 21.35 16.78
CA ARG A 40 -11.53 21.75 15.49
C ARG A 40 -10.48 22.00 14.41
N GLU A 41 -9.35 22.61 14.74
CA GLU A 41 -8.34 23.01 13.75
C GLU A 41 -7.72 21.78 13.09
N PHE A 42 -7.38 20.78 13.90
CA PHE A 42 -6.86 19.50 13.40
C PHE A 42 -7.90 18.73 12.57
N ARG A 43 -9.20 18.81 12.90
CA ARG A 43 -10.27 18.23 12.06
C ARG A 43 -10.42 18.94 10.72
N ASP A 44 -10.38 20.27 10.71
CA ASP A 44 -10.47 21.09 9.50
C ASP A 44 -9.26 20.82 8.59
N PHE A 45 -8.07 20.59 9.15
CA PHE A 45 -6.86 20.11 8.44
C PHE A 45 -7.04 18.68 7.89
N LEU A 46 -7.38 17.70 8.72
CA LEU A 46 -7.56 16.31 8.29
C LEU A 46 -8.60 16.17 7.17
N ASN A 47 -9.69 16.93 7.24
CA ASN A 47 -10.71 16.92 6.19
C ASN A 47 -10.17 17.41 4.83
N GLN A 48 -9.25 18.40 4.82
CA GLN A 48 -8.59 18.86 3.60
C GLN A 48 -7.63 17.79 3.05
N GLU A 49 -6.86 17.12 3.91
CA GLU A 49 -5.96 16.03 3.49
C GLU A 49 -6.73 14.83 2.92
N TYR A 50 -7.84 14.42 3.56
CA TYR A 50 -8.73 13.38 3.03
C TYR A 50 -9.31 13.78 1.67
N GLN A 51 -9.76 15.03 1.50
CA GLN A 51 -10.27 15.52 0.22
C GLN A 51 -9.19 15.49 -0.87
N ALA A 52 -7.98 15.97 -0.57
CA ALA A 52 -6.85 15.97 -1.50
C ALA A 52 -6.47 14.54 -1.92
N TYR A 53 -6.38 13.61 -0.96
CA TYR A 53 -6.10 12.20 -1.23
C TYR A 53 -7.17 11.55 -2.11
N LEU A 54 -8.46 11.76 -1.81
CA LEU A 54 -9.56 11.17 -2.58
C LEU A 54 -9.62 11.70 -4.02
N LEU A 55 -9.31 12.99 -4.25
CA LEU A 55 -9.18 13.56 -5.59
C LEU A 55 -7.98 12.97 -6.34
N ALA A 56 -6.81 12.88 -5.70
CA ALA A 56 -5.62 12.28 -6.32
C ALA A 56 -5.83 10.79 -6.69
N MET A 57 -6.54 10.04 -5.84
CA MET A 57 -6.92 8.65 -6.12
C MET A 57 -7.93 8.55 -7.27
N GLN A 58 -8.88 9.48 -7.37
CA GLN A 58 -9.80 9.56 -8.51
C GLN A 58 -9.04 9.83 -9.82
N ASP A 59 -8.11 10.77 -9.84
CA ASP A 59 -7.29 11.08 -11.02
C ASP A 59 -6.41 9.90 -11.44
N TYR A 60 -5.80 9.20 -10.47
CA TYR A 60 -5.03 7.99 -10.72
C TYR A 60 -5.88 6.88 -11.35
N LEU A 61 -7.05 6.57 -10.76
CA LEU A 61 -7.95 5.54 -11.26
C LEU A 61 -8.54 5.91 -12.64
N ASN A 62 -8.81 7.20 -12.88
CA ASN A 62 -9.22 7.70 -14.19
C ASN A 62 -8.12 7.52 -15.25
N CYS A 63 -6.84 7.66 -14.90
CA CYS A 63 -5.73 7.40 -15.82
C CYS A 63 -5.61 5.90 -16.12
N LEU A 64 -5.60 5.07 -15.08
CA LEU A 64 -5.53 3.62 -15.19
C LEU A 64 -6.71 3.05 -16.01
N GLY A 65 -7.91 3.60 -15.84
CA GLY A 65 -9.09 3.23 -16.64
C GLY A 65 -8.91 3.48 -18.13
N ARG A 66 -8.41 4.67 -18.53
CA ARG A 66 -8.11 4.99 -19.93
C ARG A 66 -7.01 4.10 -20.52
N GLU A 67 -5.97 3.82 -19.76
CA GLU A 67 -4.89 2.91 -20.17
C GLU A 67 -5.41 1.48 -20.37
N HIS A 68 -6.24 0.99 -19.44
CA HIS A 68 -6.90 -0.31 -19.55
C HIS A 68 -7.82 -0.41 -20.77
N GLU A 69 -8.67 0.59 -21.01
CA GLU A 69 -9.53 0.67 -22.20
C GLU A 69 -8.70 0.68 -23.50
N SER A 70 -7.63 1.47 -23.55
CA SER A 70 -6.73 1.55 -24.71
C SER A 70 -6.04 0.23 -24.99
N ALA A 71 -5.44 -0.39 -23.97
CA ALA A 71 -4.76 -1.68 -24.09
C ALA A 71 -5.73 -2.80 -24.48
N THR A 72 -6.94 -2.83 -23.89
CA THR A 72 -7.99 -3.80 -24.24
C THR A 72 -8.41 -3.65 -25.70
N LYS A 73 -8.58 -2.41 -26.18
CA LYS A 73 -8.90 -2.14 -27.59
C LYS A 73 -7.79 -2.63 -28.53
N GLU A 74 -6.53 -2.27 -28.25
CA GLU A 74 -5.38 -2.68 -29.06
C GLU A 74 -5.24 -4.21 -29.13
N ILE A 75 -5.35 -4.89 -27.99
CA ILE A 75 -5.31 -6.35 -27.92
C ILE A 75 -6.44 -6.96 -28.76
N ASN A 76 -7.67 -6.45 -28.66
CA ASN A 76 -8.80 -6.95 -29.45
C ASN A 76 -8.58 -6.76 -30.97
N GLU A 77 -8.02 -5.63 -31.40
CA GLU A 77 -7.68 -5.38 -32.81
C GLU A 77 -6.56 -6.31 -33.31
N ILE A 78 -5.55 -6.59 -32.47
CA ILE A 78 -4.47 -7.54 -32.78
C ILE A 78 -5.01 -8.97 -32.86
N MET A 79 -5.81 -9.41 -31.88
CA MET A 79 -6.42 -10.75 -31.86
C MET A 79 -7.34 -10.95 -33.07
N ALA A 80 -8.20 -9.98 -33.39
CA ALA A 80 -9.08 -10.05 -34.56
C ALA A 80 -8.28 -10.21 -35.86
N ARG A 81 -7.17 -9.47 -36.02
CA ARG A 81 -6.27 -9.57 -37.17
C ARG A 81 -5.52 -10.91 -37.21
N TRP A 82 -5.10 -11.42 -36.07
CA TRP A 82 -4.44 -12.73 -35.98
C TRP A 82 -5.39 -13.87 -36.36
N MET A 83 -6.61 -13.88 -35.81
CA MET A 83 -7.65 -14.85 -36.20
C MET A 83 -8.02 -14.75 -37.69
N LEU A 84 -8.14 -13.52 -38.24
CA LEU A 84 -8.46 -13.30 -39.65
C LEU A 84 -7.40 -13.87 -40.60
N TRP A 85 -6.11 -13.80 -40.25
CA TRP A 85 -5.01 -14.22 -41.12
C TRP A 85 -4.59 -15.68 -40.95
N PHE A 86 -4.74 -16.24 -39.76
CA PHE A 86 -4.23 -17.58 -39.43
C PHE A 86 -5.34 -18.60 -39.14
N GLY A 87 -6.58 -18.18 -38.89
CA GLY A 87 -7.71 -19.09 -38.66
C GLY A 87 -7.41 -20.11 -37.56
N ASP A 88 -7.49 -21.40 -37.91
CA ASP A 88 -7.22 -22.51 -37.01
C ASP A 88 -5.76 -22.55 -36.49
N ASP A 89 -4.79 -21.93 -37.18
CA ASP A 89 -3.39 -21.86 -36.74
C ASP A 89 -3.14 -20.76 -35.69
N ALA A 90 -4.14 -19.94 -35.35
CA ALA A 90 -4.06 -18.90 -34.32
C ALA A 90 -4.11 -19.49 -32.89
N LYS A 91 -3.05 -20.20 -32.47
CA LYS A 91 -2.95 -20.87 -31.16
C LYS A 91 -1.91 -20.24 -30.24
N ILE A 92 -2.30 -19.96 -28.99
CA ILE A 92 -1.38 -19.52 -27.95
C ILE A 92 -0.74 -20.75 -27.31
N HIS A 93 0.59 -20.85 -27.37
CA HIS A 93 1.36 -21.85 -26.65
C HIS A 93 1.94 -21.24 -25.36
N SER A 94 1.49 -21.73 -24.21
CA SER A 94 2.01 -21.38 -22.89
C SER A 94 2.92 -22.49 -22.39
N ASN A 95 4.18 -22.16 -22.11
CA ASN A 95 5.12 -23.03 -21.38
C ASN A 95 5.10 -22.73 -19.87
N SER A 96 4.13 -21.96 -19.38
CA SER A 96 4.04 -21.64 -17.96
C SER A 96 3.64 -22.89 -17.17
N PRO A 97 4.36 -23.26 -16.10
CA PRO A 97 3.91 -24.31 -15.21
C PRO A 97 2.50 -24.00 -14.70
N GLU A 98 1.60 -24.98 -14.73
CA GLU A 98 0.30 -24.85 -14.06
C GLU A 98 0.57 -24.55 -12.58
N PRO A 99 0.06 -23.44 -12.01
CA PRO A 99 0.26 -23.16 -10.60
C PRO A 99 -0.34 -24.31 -9.81
N ALA A 100 0.46 -24.91 -8.92
CA ALA A 100 0.03 -26.05 -8.13
C ALA A 100 -1.28 -25.70 -7.40
N ARG A 101 -2.35 -26.44 -7.71
CA ARG A 101 -3.63 -26.28 -7.03
C ARG A 101 -3.43 -26.64 -5.54
N PRO A 102 -4.07 -25.91 -4.61
CA PRO A 102 -3.99 -26.21 -3.19
C PRO A 102 -4.58 -27.58 -2.84
#